data_AF-A0A0B7MU23-F1
#
_entry.id   AF-A0A0B7MU23-F1
#
_cell.length_a   1.000
_cell.length_b   1.000
_cell.length_c   1.000
_cell.angle_alpha   90.00
_cell.angle_beta   90.00
_cell.angle_gamma   90.00
#
_symmetry.space_group_name_H-M   'P 1'
#
loop_
_entity.id
_entity.type
_entity.pdbx_description
1 polymer ?
#
loop_
_entity_poly.entity_id
_entity_poly.type
_entity_poly.pdbx_seq_one_letter_code
_entity_poly.pdbx_strand_id
1 'polypeptide(L)'
;MLSCIFLINIFIVIISLVNGEIGNPCQSLSEKQDLDECYMSFALDLGLQRNPRAPFGTIIVNHVENEITCVGVNENDKDILLHGETVAFKNCTEMYPSPTNDDLKNPGLRWNDQTLYTTGEPCPMCAAQIMYRNVKRVVWATSTKDVSKSGRMAQLTIDIDNIFSSMKVLNSTSIDPPTVEGGILKDKCDHAFWCAFKEYRDEAYMKFMENADELAYVLERNGKFPCVTIPWHT
;
A
#
# COMPACT_ATOMS: atom_id res chain seq x y z
N MET A 1 -31.22 -7.10 31.42
CA MET A 1 -29.92 -6.40 31.31
C MET A 1 -28.83 -7.46 31.31
N LEU A 2 -28.47 -7.97 30.13
CA LEU A 2 -27.30 -8.85 29.97
C LEU A 2 -26.29 -8.09 29.11
N SER A 3 -25.06 -8.01 29.61
CA SER A 3 -23.91 -7.34 29.01
C SER A 3 -23.60 -7.85 27.61
N CYS A 4 -23.56 -6.94 26.64
CA CYS A 4 -22.82 -7.13 25.39
C CYS A 4 -21.32 -7.04 25.70
N ILE A 5 -20.67 -8.19 25.72
CA ILE A 5 -19.22 -8.31 25.63
C ILE A 5 -18.87 -7.95 24.17
N PHE A 6 -18.39 -6.73 23.95
CA PHE A 6 -17.78 -6.35 22.68
C PHE A 6 -16.47 -7.15 22.52
N LEU A 7 -16.48 -8.07 21.56
CA LEU A 7 -15.28 -8.68 21.00
C LEU A 7 -14.49 -7.58 20.28
N ILE A 8 -13.61 -6.90 21.01
CA ILE A 8 -12.56 -6.07 20.42
C ILE A 8 -11.56 -7.06 19.81
N ASN A 9 -11.66 -7.29 18.49
CA ASN A 9 -10.59 -7.88 17.73
C ASN A 9 -9.40 -6.92 17.81
N ILE A 10 -8.43 -7.29 18.65
CA ILE A 10 -7.21 -6.54 18.90
C ILE A 10 -6.43 -6.48 17.57
N PHE A 11 -6.55 -5.36 16.86
CA PHE A 11 -5.55 -4.92 15.88
C PHE A 11 -4.26 -4.64 16.66
N ILE A 12 -3.40 -5.66 16.82
CA ILE A 12 -2.04 -5.41 17.30
C ILE A 12 -1.32 -4.69 16.17
N VAL A 13 -1.33 -3.37 16.26
CA VAL A 13 -0.30 -2.53 15.66
C VAL A 13 0.83 -2.51 16.67
N ILE A 14 2.00 -3.03 16.32
CA ILE A 14 3.20 -2.85 17.15
C ILE A 14 3.55 -1.36 17.04
N ILE A 15 3.10 -0.59 18.04
CA ILE A 15 3.40 0.82 18.22
C ILE A 15 4.15 0.95 19.53
N SER A 16 5.24 1.72 19.50
CA SER A 16 6.00 2.14 20.68
C SER A 16 5.06 2.75 21.72
N LEU A 17 4.93 2.09 22.88
CA LEU A 17 4.15 2.61 24.01
C LEU A 17 4.82 3.86 24.57
N VAL A 18 4.28 5.03 24.25
CA VAL A 18 4.53 6.25 25.02
C VAL A 18 3.26 6.53 25.81
N ASN A 19 3.32 6.35 27.13
CA ASN A 19 2.24 6.66 28.09
C ASN A 19 0.89 5.92 27.95
N GLY A 20 0.87 4.75 27.30
CA GLY A 20 -0.35 3.92 27.25
C GLY A 20 -1.40 4.37 26.23
N GLU A 21 -1.06 5.33 25.37
CA GLU A 21 -1.84 5.67 24.18
C GLU A 21 -1.13 5.12 22.93
N ILE A 22 -1.91 4.59 22.00
CA ILE A 22 -1.46 4.11 20.68
C ILE A 22 -1.06 5.37 19.88
N GLY A 23 0.18 5.80 19.99
CA GLY A 23 0.66 7.04 19.37
C GLY A 23 1.04 6.85 17.90
N ASN A 24 0.76 7.85 17.06
CA ASN A 24 1.27 7.84 15.69
C ASN A 24 2.82 7.88 15.71
N PRO A 25 3.53 6.92 15.08
CA PRO A 25 4.99 6.87 15.09
C PRO A 25 5.65 8.08 14.41
N CYS A 26 4.91 8.81 13.58
CA CYS A 26 5.40 9.94 12.80
C CYS A 26 4.93 11.30 13.37
N GLN A 27 4.32 11.33 14.57
CA GLN A 27 3.70 12.54 15.14
C GLN A 27 4.69 13.71 15.33
N SER A 28 5.95 13.41 15.67
CA SER A 28 6.97 14.42 15.96
C SER A 28 7.64 15.01 14.72
N LEU A 29 7.29 14.53 13.53
CA LEU A 29 7.88 14.98 12.26
C LEU A 29 7.02 16.07 11.64
N SER A 30 7.66 17.06 11.03
CA SER A 30 6.99 18.17 10.33
C SER A 30 7.41 18.30 8.88
N GLU A 31 8.62 17.85 8.54
CA GLU A 31 9.11 17.89 7.17
C GLU A 31 8.43 16.81 6.33
N LYS A 32 7.94 17.22 5.16
CA LYS A 32 7.14 16.35 4.29
C LYS A 32 7.89 15.06 3.90
N GLN A 33 9.17 15.17 3.55
CA GLN A 33 9.97 14.01 3.18
C GLN A 33 10.13 13.02 4.34
N ASP A 34 10.42 13.53 5.55
CA ASP A 34 10.59 12.68 6.74
C ASP A 34 9.27 11.98 7.11
N LEU A 35 8.14 12.69 6.99
CA LEU A 35 6.81 12.09 7.14
C LEU A 35 6.56 11.00 6.11
N ASP A 36 6.86 11.27 4.83
CA ASP A 36 6.67 10.30 3.74
C ASP A 36 7.46 9.02 3.98
N GLU A 37 8.74 9.16 4.36
CA GLU A 37 9.60 8.02 4.69
C GLU A 37 9.11 7.26 5.93
N CYS A 38 8.70 7.98 6.99
CA CYS A 38 8.21 7.36 8.22
C CYS A 38 6.93 6.53 7.97
N TYR A 39 5.95 7.11 7.28
CA TYR A 39 4.69 6.43 6.96
C TYR A 39 4.88 5.27 5.98
N MET A 40 5.79 5.43 4.99
CA MET A 40 6.13 4.33 4.10
C MET A 40 6.82 3.17 4.85
N SER A 41 7.72 3.48 5.80
CA SER A 41 8.35 2.46 6.64
C SER A 41 7.31 1.68 7.43
N PHE A 42 6.33 2.38 8.01
CA PHE A 42 5.24 1.75 8.74
C PHE A 42 4.35 0.86 7.85
N ALA A 43 4.02 1.31 6.62
CA ALA A 43 3.30 0.50 5.65
C ALA A 43 4.08 -0.78 5.27
N LEU A 44 5.40 -0.67 5.09
CA LEU A 44 6.28 -1.80 4.84
C LEU A 44 6.32 -2.79 6.00
N ASP A 45 6.47 -2.29 7.23
CA ASP A 45 6.49 -3.13 8.43
C ASP A 45 5.18 -3.90 8.60
N LEU A 46 4.04 -3.27 8.35
CA LEU A 46 2.74 -3.95 8.34
C LEU A 46 2.68 -5.07 7.28
N GLY A 47 3.14 -4.78 6.06
CA GLY A 47 3.20 -5.76 4.98
C GLY A 47 4.06 -6.97 5.34
N LEU A 48 5.28 -6.72 5.85
CA LEU A 48 6.22 -7.76 6.27
C LEU A 48 5.71 -8.58 7.46
N GLN A 49 5.01 -7.96 8.42
CA GLN A 49 4.51 -8.66 9.60
C GLN A 49 3.27 -9.51 9.30
N ARG A 50 2.35 -9.01 8.46
CA ARG A 50 1.03 -9.64 8.27
C ARG A 50 0.93 -10.50 7.01
N ASN A 51 1.63 -10.14 5.93
CA ASN A 51 1.71 -10.95 4.71
C ASN A 51 3.11 -10.90 4.11
N PRO A 52 4.09 -11.58 4.73
CA PRO A 52 5.47 -11.56 4.26
C PRO A 52 5.69 -12.13 2.85
N ARG A 53 4.77 -12.99 2.39
CA ARG A 53 4.83 -13.58 1.04
C ARG A 53 4.39 -12.60 -0.05
N ALA A 54 3.62 -11.58 0.31
CA ALA A 54 3.19 -10.51 -0.58
C ALA A 54 3.08 -9.20 0.23
N PRO A 55 4.21 -8.55 0.57
CA PRO A 55 4.29 -7.44 1.53
C PRO A 55 3.79 -6.10 0.95
N PHE A 56 2.62 -6.15 0.31
CA PHE A 56 1.85 -5.00 -0.12
C PHE A 56 1.07 -4.45 1.09
N GLY A 57 1.74 -3.57 1.83
CA GLY A 57 1.13 -2.82 2.92
C GLY A 57 0.65 -1.45 2.43
N THR A 58 -0.46 -1.00 2.99
CA THR A 58 -1.05 0.29 2.68
C THR A 58 -1.57 0.94 3.95
N ILE A 59 -1.33 2.24 4.10
CA ILE A 59 -1.95 3.06 5.14
C ILE A 59 -2.57 4.31 4.55
N ILE A 60 -3.60 4.81 5.21
CA ILE A 60 -4.31 6.04 4.86
C ILE A 60 -4.15 6.98 6.04
N VAL A 61 -3.64 8.18 5.77
CA VAL A 61 -3.25 9.17 6.78
C VAL A 61 -3.98 10.48 6.55
N ASN A 62 -4.56 11.02 7.61
CA ASN A 62 -5.04 12.39 7.66
C ASN A 62 -3.89 13.31 8.09
N HIS A 63 -3.35 14.12 7.18
CA HIS A 63 -2.24 15.03 7.53
C HIS A 63 -2.69 16.31 8.25
N VAL A 64 -3.99 16.60 8.32
CA VAL A 64 -4.52 17.73 9.11
C VAL A 64 -4.40 17.43 10.60
N GLU A 65 -4.73 16.20 10.99
CA GLU A 65 -4.63 15.70 12.37
C GLU A 65 -3.29 14.97 12.60
N ASN A 66 -2.58 14.67 11.50
CA ASN A 66 -1.42 13.79 11.45
C ASN A 66 -1.72 12.45 12.13
N GLU A 67 -2.77 11.76 11.69
CA GLU A 67 -3.22 10.47 12.25
C GLU A 67 -3.35 9.40 11.17
N ILE A 68 -3.02 8.15 11.53
CA ILE A 68 -3.27 6.99 10.66
C ILE A 68 -4.74 6.63 10.78
N THR A 69 -5.51 6.95 9.74
CA THR A 69 -6.97 6.72 9.69
C THR A 69 -7.30 5.25 9.49
N CYS A 70 -6.60 4.57 8.58
CA CYS A 70 -6.83 3.16 8.25
C CYS A 70 -5.56 2.46 7.78
N VAL A 71 -5.56 1.13 7.87
CA VAL A 71 -4.48 0.27 7.39
C VAL A 71 -5.04 -0.91 6.59
N GLY A 72 -4.26 -1.41 5.65
CA GLY A 72 -4.54 -2.60 4.87
C GLY A 72 -3.27 -3.33 4.49
N VAL A 73 -3.35 -4.66 4.41
CA VAL A 73 -2.29 -5.52 3.89
C VAL A 73 -2.97 -6.46 2.90
N ASN A 74 -2.27 -6.82 1.82
CA ASN A 74 -2.79 -7.75 0.83
C ASN A 74 -3.29 -9.06 1.49
N GLU A 75 -4.51 -9.47 1.13
CA GLU A 75 -5.19 -10.69 1.58
C GLU A 75 -5.67 -11.51 0.36
N ASN A 76 -4.81 -11.58 -0.67
CA ASN A 76 -5.17 -12.21 -1.94
C ASN A 76 -5.37 -13.73 -1.86
N ASP A 77 -4.97 -14.34 -0.75
CA ASP A 77 -5.24 -15.73 -0.38
C ASP A 77 -6.71 -15.94 0.01
N LYS A 78 -7.39 -14.89 0.51
CA LYS A 78 -8.82 -14.92 0.85
C LYS A 78 -9.70 -14.54 -0.34
N ASP A 79 -9.32 -13.49 -1.07
CA ASP A 79 -9.97 -13.04 -2.30
C ASP A 79 -8.93 -12.30 -3.15
N ILE A 80 -8.76 -12.74 -4.39
CA ILE A 80 -7.74 -12.23 -5.32
C ILE A 80 -7.79 -10.71 -5.53
N LEU A 81 -8.93 -10.07 -5.29
CA LEU A 81 -9.11 -8.62 -5.41
C LEU A 81 -8.72 -7.84 -4.14
N LEU A 82 -8.45 -8.50 -3.01
CA LEU A 82 -8.06 -7.87 -1.74
C LEU A 82 -6.58 -7.49 -1.73
N HIS A 83 -6.23 -6.50 -2.54
CA HIS A 83 -4.94 -5.82 -2.48
C HIS A 83 -4.83 -4.93 -1.24
N GLY A 84 -3.61 -4.51 -0.88
CA GLY A 84 -3.38 -3.68 0.31
C GLY A 84 -4.25 -2.42 0.32
N GLU A 85 -4.38 -1.76 -0.83
CA GLU A 85 -5.22 -0.56 -1.00
C GLU A 85 -6.71 -0.88 -0.87
N THR A 86 -7.15 -1.99 -1.44
CA THR A 86 -8.55 -2.45 -1.34
C THR A 86 -8.93 -2.79 0.10
N VAL A 87 -8.04 -3.48 0.82
CA VAL A 87 -8.23 -3.80 2.23
C VAL A 87 -8.25 -2.52 3.07
N ALA A 88 -7.35 -1.56 2.81
CA ALA A 88 -7.34 -0.29 3.51
C ALA A 88 -8.63 0.51 3.31
N PHE A 89 -9.12 0.63 2.07
CA PHE A 89 -10.39 1.29 1.77
C PHE A 89 -11.59 0.57 2.38
N LYS A 90 -11.62 -0.76 2.31
CA LYS A 90 -12.67 -1.56 2.94
C LYS A 90 -12.72 -1.31 4.46
N ASN A 91 -11.58 -1.36 5.13
CA ASN A 91 -11.47 -1.10 6.56
C ASN A 91 -11.92 0.32 6.91
N CYS A 92 -11.55 1.32 6.10
CA CYS A 92 -12.07 2.68 6.26
C CYS A 92 -13.59 2.76 6.17
N THR A 93 -14.21 2.13 5.17
CA THR A 93 -15.68 2.16 5.01
C THR A 93 -16.39 1.51 6.19
N GLU A 94 -15.82 0.45 6.77
CA GLU A 94 -16.39 -0.22 7.94
C GLU A 94 -16.23 0.62 9.21
N MET A 95 -15.09 1.29 9.39
CA MET A 95 -14.80 2.12 10.56
C MET A 95 -15.53 3.48 10.51
N TYR A 96 -15.71 4.02 9.31
CA TYR A 96 -16.29 5.33 9.04
C TYR A 96 -17.42 5.19 8.01
N PRO A 97 -18.54 4.55 8.38
CA PRO A 97 -19.68 4.38 7.48
C PRO A 97 -20.32 5.73 7.13
N SER A 98 -20.90 5.82 5.93
CA SER A 98 -21.69 6.99 5.53
C SER A 98 -22.81 7.25 6.55
N PRO A 99 -22.95 8.49 7.07
CA PRO A 99 -24.02 8.82 8.01
C PRO A 99 -25.41 8.81 7.35
N THR A 100 -25.49 8.76 6.01
CA THR A 100 -26.75 8.69 5.25
C THR A 100 -26.93 7.40 4.47
N ASN A 101 -26.06 6.41 4.68
CA ASN A 101 -26.04 5.17 3.88
C ASN A 101 -25.92 5.44 2.36
N ASP A 102 -25.26 6.55 1.99
CA ASP A 102 -24.97 6.96 0.61
C ASP A 102 -23.50 7.39 0.58
N ASP A 103 -22.60 6.40 0.50
CA ASP A 103 -21.15 6.60 0.55
C ASP A 103 -20.62 7.38 -0.67
N LEU A 104 -21.37 7.35 -1.79
CA LEU A 104 -21.04 8.11 -2.99
C LEU A 104 -21.24 9.62 -2.77
N LYS A 105 -22.32 10.03 -2.10
CA LYS A 105 -22.65 11.46 -1.91
C LYS A 105 -22.21 12.02 -0.57
N ASN A 106 -22.14 11.17 0.46
CA ASN A 106 -21.85 11.57 1.83
C ASN A 106 -21.01 10.48 2.51
N PRO A 107 -19.74 10.33 2.11
CA PRO A 107 -18.83 9.36 2.72
C PRO A 107 -18.60 9.69 4.19
N GLY A 108 -18.35 8.66 5.01
CA GLY A 108 -18.03 8.86 6.44
C GLY A 108 -16.65 9.46 6.70
N LEU A 109 -15.79 9.51 5.68
CA LEU A 109 -14.50 10.19 5.69
C LEU A 109 -14.46 11.32 4.67
N ARG A 110 -13.77 12.39 5.06
CA ARG A 110 -13.36 13.44 4.12
C ARG A 110 -12.13 12.97 3.34
N TRP A 111 -12.36 12.18 2.30
CA TRP A 111 -11.30 11.59 1.46
C TRP A 111 -10.33 12.62 0.85
N ASN A 112 -10.80 13.85 0.64
CA ASN A 112 -9.96 14.94 0.13
C ASN A 112 -8.81 15.34 1.09
N ASP A 113 -8.93 15.01 2.37
CA ASP A 113 -7.92 15.33 3.39
C ASP A 113 -6.94 14.15 3.61
N GLN A 114 -7.11 13.06 2.86
CA GLN A 114 -6.39 11.80 3.04
C GLN A 114 -5.23 11.67 2.06
N THR A 115 -4.12 11.10 2.55
CA THR A 115 -3.01 10.58 1.74
C THR A 115 -2.92 9.07 1.86
N LEU A 116 -2.78 8.38 0.74
CA LEU A 116 -2.55 6.93 0.70
C LEU A 116 -1.05 6.65 0.52
N TYR A 117 -0.47 5.88 1.43
CA TYR A 117 0.90 5.35 1.34
C TYR A 117 0.84 3.86 1.05
N THR A 118 1.53 3.39 0.02
CA THR A 118 1.54 1.96 -0.35
C THR A 118 2.92 1.48 -0.79
N THR A 119 3.30 0.26 -0.40
CA THR A 119 4.66 -0.24 -0.66
C THR A 119 4.90 -0.56 -2.14
N GLY A 120 3.86 -0.84 -2.92
CA GLY A 120 3.93 -0.98 -4.37
C GLY A 120 3.08 0.08 -5.07
N GLU A 121 3.52 0.55 -6.23
CA GLU A 121 2.74 1.41 -7.10
C GLU A 121 1.36 0.78 -7.37
N PRO A 122 0.25 1.51 -7.13
CA PRO A 122 -1.09 0.99 -7.34
C PRO A 122 -1.31 0.44 -8.75
N CYS A 123 -1.82 -0.79 -8.83
CA CYS A 123 -2.25 -1.37 -10.11
C CYS A 123 -3.51 -0.66 -10.66
N PRO A 124 -3.92 -0.91 -11.92
CA PRO A 124 -5.09 -0.24 -12.51
C PRO A 124 -6.37 -0.34 -11.69
N MET A 125 -6.60 -1.46 -11.01
CA MET A 125 -7.74 -1.65 -10.12
C MET A 125 -7.66 -0.73 -8.90
N CYS A 126 -6.52 -0.70 -8.21
CA CYS A 126 -6.34 0.12 -7.02
C CYS A 126 -6.31 1.62 -7.35
N ALA A 127 -5.71 2.00 -8.49
CA ALA A 127 -5.75 3.37 -9.00
C ALA A 127 -7.19 3.84 -9.27
N ALA A 128 -8.05 2.99 -9.86
CA ALA A 128 -9.46 3.31 -10.02
C ALA A 128 -10.18 3.52 -8.67
N GLN A 129 -9.87 2.71 -7.66
CA GLN A 129 -10.43 2.88 -6.30
C GLN A 129 -10.01 4.21 -5.68
N ILE A 130 -8.73 4.58 -5.78
CA ILE A 130 -8.19 5.87 -5.31
C ILE A 130 -8.97 7.03 -5.94
N MET A 131 -9.19 6.98 -7.25
CA MET A 131 -9.95 7.98 -7.99
C MET A 131 -11.42 8.04 -7.53
N TYR A 132 -12.12 6.91 -7.44
CA TYR A 132 -13.52 6.88 -7.00
C TYR A 132 -13.70 7.34 -5.55
N ARG A 133 -12.70 7.14 -4.71
CA ARG A 133 -12.68 7.66 -3.33
C ARG A 133 -12.34 9.14 -3.26
N ASN A 134 -11.81 9.75 -4.31
CA ASN A 134 -11.35 11.16 -4.33
C ASN A 134 -10.23 11.42 -3.30
N VAL A 135 -9.32 10.45 -3.11
CA VAL A 135 -8.08 10.66 -2.36
C VAL A 135 -7.22 11.67 -3.11
N LYS A 136 -6.57 12.60 -2.41
CA LYS A 136 -5.86 13.73 -3.07
C LYS A 136 -4.37 13.53 -3.26
N ARG A 137 -3.77 12.59 -2.54
CA ARG A 137 -2.36 12.28 -2.66
C ARG A 137 -2.10 10.80 -2.50
N VAL A 138 -1.23 10.29 -3.36
CA VAL A 138 -0.77 8.91 -3.37
C VAL A 138 0.75 8.91 -3.31
N VAL A 139 1.29 8.17 -2.35
CA VAL A 139 2.72 7.97 -2.17
C VAL A 139 3.01 6.48 -2.28
N TRP A 140 3.97 6.12 -3.13
CA TRP A 140 4.33 4.73 -3.34
C TRP A 140 5.84 4.52 -3.42
N ALA A 141 6.29 3.29 -3.15
CA ALA A 141 7.71 2.95 -3.11
C ALA A 141 8.19 2.25 -4.38
N THR A 142 7.87 0.96 -4.55
CA THR A 142 8.34 0.14 -5.68
C THR A 142 7.42 0.28 -6.88
N SER A 143 7.97 0.52 -8.07
CA SER A 143 7.16 0.63 -9.30
C SER A 143 6.49 -0.69 -9.68
N THR A 144 5.38 -0.64 -10.41
CA THR A 144 4.70 -1.84 -10.95
C THR A 144 5.65 -2.69 -11.81
N LYS A 145 6.56 -2.05 -12.55
CA LYS A 145 7.60 -2.71 -13.36
C LYS A 145 8.62 -3.44 -12.49
N ASP A 146 9.11 -2.81 -11.42
CA ASP A 146 10.05 -3.45 -10.49
C ASP A 146 9.39 -4.60 -9.72
N VAL A 147 8.13 -4.45 -9.28
CA VAL A 147 7.35 -5.54 -8.69
C VAL A 147 7.24 -6.71 -9.68
N SER A 148 6.90 -6.45 -10.94
CA SER A 148 6.79 -7.50 -11.95
C SER A 148 8.13 -8.22 -12.18
N LYS A 149 9.22 -7.45 -12.32
CA LYS A 149 10.57 -7.99 -12.49
C LYS A 149 11.07 -8.76 -11.26
N SER A 150 10.51 -8.54 -10.07
CA SER A 150 10.93 -9.27 -8.87
C SER A 150 10.46 -10.74 -8.83
N GLY A 151 9.70 -11.20 -9.83
CA GLY A 151 9.24 -12.60 -9.95
C GLY A 151 7.73 -12.72 -10.05
N ARG A 152 6.98 -11.62 -9.90
CA ARG A 152 5.52 -11.60 -10.03
C ARG A 152 5.12 -11.46 -11.50
N MET A 153 4.99 -12.59 -12.19
CA MET A 153 4.85 -12.62 -13.66
C MET A 153 3.51 -12.11 -14.21
N ALA A 154 2.43 -12.08 -13.42
CA ALA A 154 1.12 -11.63 -13.88
C ALA A 154 0.68 -10.32 -13.18
N GLN A 155 0.97 -9.18 -13.82
CA GLN A 155 0.48 -7.87 -13.38
C GLN A 155 0.33 -6.94 -14.59
N LEU A 156 -0.68 -6.08 -14.56
CA LEU A 156 -0.77 -4.95 -15.48
C LEU A 156 0.25 -3.88 -15.05
N THR A 157 1.21 -3.59 -15.92
CA THR A 157 2.31 -2.64 -15.67
C THR A 157 2.02 -1.24 -16.23
N ILE A 158 0.74 -0.87 -16.26
CA ILE A 158 0.32 0.47 -16.66
C ILE A 158 0.69 1.41 -15.50
N ASP A 159 1.59 2.36 -15.77
CA ASP A 159 2.00 3.37 -14.79
C ASP A 159 0.77 4.14 -14.27
N ILE A 160 0.76 4.45 -12.98
CA ILE A 160 -0.39 5.07 -12.30
C ILE A 160 -0.77 6.42 -12.93
N ASP A 161 0.22 7.19 -13.36
CA ASP A 161 0.02 8.49 -14.02
C ASP A 161 -0.77 8.34 -15.34
N ASN A 162 -0.58 7.24 -16.07
CA ASN A 162 -1.34 6.99 -17.30
C ASN A 162 -2.81 6.69 -17.00
N ILE A 163 -3.09 6.00 -15.88
CA ILE A 163 -4.46 5.73 -15.44
C ILE A 163 -5.14 7.04 -15.04
N PHE A 164 -4.50 7.86 -14.21
CA PHE A 164 -5.07 9.14 -13.79
C PHE A 164 -5.21 10.15 -14.94
N SER A 165 -4.29 10.17 -15.90
CA SER A 165 -4.40 10.99 -17.11
C SER A 165 -5.55 10.58 -18.02
N SER A 166 -6.06 9.35 -17.89
CA SER A 166 -7.23 8.87 -18.63
C SER A 166 -8.57 9.35 -18.07
N MET A 167 -8.56 9.99 -16.89
CA MET A 167 -9.75 10.45 -16.20
C MET A 167 -10.49 11.51 -17.04
N LYS A 168 -11.81 11.31 -17.23
CA LYS A 168 -12.70 12.27 -17.87
C LYS A 168 -13.79 12.67 -16.88
N VAL A 169 -13.76 13.93 -16.47
CA VAL A 169 -14.81 14.51 -15.63
C VAL A 169 -15.84 15.16 -16.57
N LEU A 170 -17.03 14.55 -16.65
CA LEU A 170 -18.16 15.15 -17.35
C LEU A 170 -18.92 16.02 -16.35
N ASN A 171 -19.10 17.31 -16.69
CA ASN A 171 -19.90 18.34 -16.00
C ASN A 171 -20.36 18.03 -14.56
N SER A 172 -19.77 18.76 -13.59
CA SER A 172 -20.31 19.03 -12.24
C SER A 172 -19.74 18.28 -11.03
N THR A 173 -18.62 17.55 -11.13
CA THR A 173 -17.90 17.04 -9.94
C THR A 173 -16.47 17.58 -9.87
N SER A 174 -16.08 18.15 -8.73
CA SER A 174 -14.72 18.63 -8.45
C SER A 174 -13.79 17.47 -8.06
N ILE A 175 -13.62 16.52 -9.00
CA ILE A 175 -12.67 15.41 -8.85
C ILE A 175 -11.46 15.72 -9.72
N ASP A 176 -10.41 16.23 -9.10
CA ASP A 176 -9.09 16.36 -9.71
C ASP A 176 -8.27 15.09 -9.51
N PRO A 177 -7.38 14.73 -10.46
CA PRO A 177 -6.43 13.64 -10.26
C PRO A 177 -5.64 13.85 -8.96
N PRO A 178 -5.34 12.77 -8.20
CA PRO A 178 -4.45 12.90 -7.06
C PRO A 178 -3.05 13.33 -7.50
N THR A 179 -2.35 14.02 -6.60
CA THR A 179 -0.90 14.16 -6.70
C THR A 179 -0.24 12.81 -6.43
N VAL A 180 0.79 12.46 -7.21
CA VAL A 180 1.49 11.18 -7.14
C VAL A 180 2.95 11.41 -6.82
N GLU A 181 3.48 10.64 -5.87
CA GLU A 181 4.89 10.64 -5.52
C GLU A 181 5.40 9.21 -5.39
N GLY A 182 6.31 8.84 -6.28
CA GLY A 182 6.87 7.50 -6.36
C GLY A 182 8.31 7.43 -5.85
N GLY A 183 8.72 6.24 -5.42
CA GLY A 183 10.10 5.95 -5.04
C GLY A 183 10.45 6.23 -3.58
N ILE A 184 9.48 6.54 -2.72
CA ILE A 184 9.74 6.75 -1.29
C ILE A 184 10.17 5.44 -0.64
N LEU A 185 11.35 5.40 -0.03
CA LEU A 185 11.98 4.18 0.50
C LEU A 185 12.08 3.02 -0.51
N LYS A 186 12.20 3.34 -1.80
CA LYS A 186 12.21 2.37 -2.91
C LYS A 186 13.11 1.16 -2.66
N ASP A 187 14.37 1.38 -2.26
CA ASP A 187 15.31 0.28 -2.08
C ASP A 187 14.90 -0.72 -0.99
N LYS A 188 14.26 -0.25 0.09
CA LYS A 188 13.76 -1.12 1.15
C LYS A 188 12.57 -1.96 0.67
N CYS A 189 11.63 -1.34 -0.03
CA CYS A 189 10.46 -2.04 -0.58
C CYS A 189 10.85 -2.99 -1.72
N ASP A 190 11.76 -2.58 -2.61
CA ASP A 190 12.31 -3.42 -3.67
C ASP A 190 12.97 -4.67 -3.09
N HIS A 191 13.76 -4.52 -2.01
CA HIS A 191 14.37 -5.66 -1.30
C HIS A 191 13.31 -6.60 -0.74
N ALA A 192 12.27 -6.06 -0.09
CA ALA A 192 11.17 -6.86 0.44
C ALA A 192 10.46 -7.68 -0.65
N PHE A 193 10.08 -7.07 -1.77
CA PHE A 193 9.47 -7.80 -2.90
C PHE A 193 10.43 -8.79 -3.53
N TRP A 194 11.70 -8.42 -3.71
CA TRP A 194 12.74 -9.31 -4.21
C TRP A 194 12.86 -10.57 -3.36
N CYS A 195 12.75 -10.46 -2.04
CA CYS A 195 12.85 -11.62 -1.17
C CYS A 195 11.53 -12.40 -1.05
N ALA A 196 10.39 -11.71 -0.98
CA ALA A 196 9.08 -12.34 -0.93
C ALA A 196 8.82 -13.23 -2.16
N PHE A 197 9.24 -12.79 -3.34
CA PHE A 197 8.99 -13.48 -4.62
C PHE A 197 10.16 -14.34 -5.11
N LYS A 198 11.14 -14.63 -4.24
CA LYS A 198 12.32 -15.43 -4.59
C LYS A 198 11.97 -16.77 -5.22
N GLU A 199 10.93 -17.44 -4.71
CA GLU A 199 10.49 -18.74 -5.21
C GLU A 199 9.99 -18.72 -6.66
N TYR A 200 9.55 -17.56 -7.16
CA TYR A 200 9.04 -17.40 -8.53
C TYR A 200 10.14 -17.07 -9.55
N ARG A 201 11.38 -16.86 -9.11
CA ARG A 201 12.53 -16.63 -10.00
C ARG A 201 13.22 -17.94 -10.37
N ASP A 202 12.45 -18.85 -10.95
CA ASP A 202 12.89 -20.18 -11.40
C ASP A 202 13.58 -20.13 -12.78
N GLU A 203 13.88 -21.30 -13.36
CA GLU A 203 14.52 -21.41 -14.68
C GLU A 203 13.69 -20.75 -15.81
N ALA A 204 12.36 -20.85 -15.74
CA ALA A 204 11.47 -20.25 -16.74
C ALA A 204 11.50 -18.72 -16.65
N TYR A 205 11.50 -18.17 -15.43
CA TYR A 205 11.72 -16.73 -15.21
C TYR A 205 13.09 -16.29 -15.73
N MET A 206 14.17 -17.01 -15.40
CA MET A 206 15.53 -16.64 -15.82
C MET A 206 15.63 -16.60 -17.35
N LYS A 207 15.07 -17.60 -18.03
CA LYS A 207 15.00 -17.65 -19.50
C LYS A 207 14.15 -16.51 -20.08
N PHE A 208 13.03 -16.18 -19.45
CA PHE A 208 12.21 -15.03 -19.86
C PHE A 208 13.00 -13.72 -19.76
N MET A 209 13.70 -13.49 -18.64
CA MET A 209 14.50 -12.29 -18.43
C MET A 209 15.70 -12.20 -19.39
N GLU A 210 16.34 -13.33 -19.71
CA GLU A 210 17.39 -13.38 -20.72
C GLU A 210 16.87 -13.00 -22.12
N ASN A 211 15.73 -13.59 -22.53
CA ASN A 211 15.11 -13.26 -23.83
C ASN A 211 14.63 -11.81 -23.92
N ALA A 212 14.34 -11.18 -22.77
CA ALA A 212 13.94 -9.78 -22.68
C ALA A 212 15.12 -8.80 -22.58
N ASP A 213 16.38 -9.28 -22.62
CA ASP A 213 17.60 -8.49 -22.41
C ASP A 213 17.68 -7.82 -21.01
N GLU A 214 17.12 -8.51 -20.01
CA GLU A 214 16.99 -8.02 -18.62
C GLU A 214 17.81 -8.88 -17.63
N LEU A 215 18.70 -9.76 -18.12
CA LEU A 215 19.51 -10.62 -17.24
C LEU A 215 20.45 -9.80 -16.35
N ALA A 216 21.01 -8.70 -16.87
CA ALA A 216 21.87 -7.81 -16.09
C ALA A 216 21.14 -7.18 -14.89
N TYR A 217 19.86 -6.83 -15.06
CA TYR A 217 19.00 -6.35 -13.97
C TYR A 217 18.88 -7.42 -12.87
N VAL A 218 18.64 -8.67 -13.24
CA VAL A 218 18.49 -9.77 -12.26
C VAL A 218 19.79 -9.99 -11.47
N LEU A 219 20.93 -9.98 -12.14
CA LEU A 219 22.24 -10.18 -11.50
C LEU A 219 22.60 -9.04 -10.56
N GLU A 220 22.34 -7.79 -10.96
CA GLU A 220 22.53 -6.61 -10.09
C GLU A 220 21.66 -6.71 -8.84
N ARG A 221 20.36 -6.98 -8.99
CA ARG A 221 19.43 -7.10 -7.86
C ARG A 221 19.78 -8.26 -6.92
N ASN A 222 20.25 -9.39 -7.45
CA ASN A 222 20.73 -10.51 -6.62
C ASN A 222 21.94 -10.11 -5.75
N GLY A 223 22.84 -9.27 -6.25
CA GLY A 223 23.96 -8.74 -5.48
C GLY A 223 23.53 -7.66 -4.48
N LYS A 224 22.64 -6.76 -4.88
CA LYS A 224 22.15 -5.65 -4.06
C LYS A 224 21.26 -6.11 -2.91
N PHE A 225 20.45 -7.14 -3.13
CA PHE A 225 19.41 -7.60 -2.20
C PHE A 225 19.65 -9.04 -1.76
N PRO A 226 20.64 -9.29 -0.88
CA PRO A 226 20.81 -10.59 -0.29
C PRO A 226 19.58 -10.93 0.56
N CYS A 227 18.83 -11.92 0.13
CA CYS A 227 17.69 -12.42 0.89
C CYS A 227 18.20 -13.30 2.02
N VAL A 228 18.45 -12.66 3.17
CA VAL A 228 18.53 -13.37 4.44
C VAL A 228 17.13 -13.94 4.70
N THR A 229 17.06 -15.21 5.05
CA THR A 229 15.85 -15.78 5.66
C THR A 229 15.59 -15.04 6.96
N ILE A 230 14.75 -14.00 6.89
CA ILE A 230 14.04 -13.51 8.07
C ILE A 230 13.17 -14.70 8.50
N PRO A 231 13.15 -15.09 9.78
CA PRO A 231 12.33 -16.19 10.23
C PRO A 231 10.87 -15.76 10.06
N TRP A 232 10.29 -16.08 8.90
CA TRP A 232 8.86 -15.99 8.70
C TRP A 232 8.29 -16.98 9.69
N HIS A 233 7.61 -16.47 10.73
CA HIS A 233 7.02 -17.28 11.78
C HIS A 233 6.28 -18.46 11.14
N THR A 234 6.77 -19.66 11.45
CA THR A 234 6.14 -20.96 11.16
C THR A 234 4.74 -21.03 11.71
#